data_AF-D5MP83-F1
#
_entry.id   AF-D5MP83-F1
#
_cell.length_a   1.000
_cell.length_b   1.000
_cell.length_c   1.000
_cell.angle_alpha   90.00
_cell.angle_beta   90.00
_cell.angle_gamma   90.00
#
_symmetry.space_group_name_H-M   'P 1'
#
loop_
_entity.id
_entity.type
_entity.pdbx_description
1 polymer ?
#
loop_
_entity_poly.entity_id
_entity_poly.type
_entity_poly.pdbx_seq_one_letter_code
_entity_poly.pdbx_strand_id
1 'polypeptide(L)'
;MSESPRLRHRNQGTASSRADRASNARNRLIGALLMAARITDDEWDELTPENFDTTALLRAVDAVDVLRGDLNDSADGAPPQLRTDLLKLHQLAMAAFNERSRSRVAELFDLAVDLQDQVDHLMTSLEQVQETLSRLTALYPESLS
;
A
#
# COMPACT_ATOMS: atom_id res chain seq x y z
N MET A 1 -39.53 57.88 -29.60
CA MET A 1 -39.32 57.88 -28.13
C MET A 1 -39.55 56.45 -27.68
N SER A 2 -38.59 55.68 -27.15
CA SER A 2 -37.40 56.04 -26.39
C SER A 2 -36.26 55.05 -26.66
N GLU A 3 -35.05 55.60 -26.79
CA GLU A 3 -33.78 54.89 -26.62
C GLU A 3 -33.50 54.63 -25.13
N SER A 4 -32.79 53.54 -24.82
CA SER A 4 -31.72 53.41 -23.78
C SER A 4 -31.39 51.92 -23.52
N PRO A 5 -30.24 51.56 -22.93
CA PRO A 5 -28.87 51.91 -23.31
C PRO A 5 -27.92 50.67 -23.34
N ARG A 6 -26.71 50.91 -23.85
CA ARG A 6 -25.61 49.95 -24.08
C ARG A 6 -25.09 49.28 -22.80
N LEU A 7 -25.00 47.95 -22.79
CA LEU A 7 -24.13 47.18 -21.88
C LEU A 7 -22.89 46.69 -22.63
N ARG A 8 -21.78 47.41 -22.43
CA ARG A 8 -20.42 46.96 -22.78
C ARG A 8 -20.06 45.81 -21.84
N HIS A 9 -20.20 44.56 -22.29
CA HIS A 9 -19.56 43.44 -21.61
C HIS A 9 -18.08 43.39 -21.99
N ARG A 10 -17.28 43.76 -20.99
CA ARG A 10 -15.83 43.75 -20.94
C ARG A 10 -15.32 42.32 -21.22
N ASN A 11 -14.57 42.15 -22.30
CA ASN A 11 -13.85 40.92 -22.62
C ASN A 11 -12.71 40.73 -21.60
N GLN A 12 -12.95 39.97 -20.53
CA GLN A 12 -11.93 39.52 -19.57
C GLN A 12 -11.99 38.00 -19.47
N GLY A 13 -11.27 37.31 -20.36
CA GLY A 13 -11.30 35.85 -20.37
C GLY A 13 -10.22 35.19 -21.20
N THR A 14 -9.03 35.78 -21.35
CA THR A 14 -7.95 35.10 -22.10
C THR A 14 -6.53 35.34 -21.57
N ALA A 15 -6.30 36.33 -20.70
CA ALA A 15 -4.96 36.61 -20.17
C ALA A 15 -4.59 35.77 -18.93
N SER A 16 -5.52 35.56 -17.99
CA SER A 16 -5.24 34.81 -16.73
C SER A 16 -4.81 33.36 -17.03
N SER A 17 -5.57 32.66 -17.86
CA SER A 17 -5.35 31.23 -18.13
C SER A 17 -4.01 30.90 -18.83
N ARG A 18 -3.38 31.86 -19.51
CA ARG A 18 -2.08 31.65 -20.18
C ARG A 18 -0.92 31.94 -19.23
N ALA A 19 -1.04 32.97 -18.41
CA ALA A 19 -0.08 33.28 -17.34
C ALA A 19 -0.10 32.21 -16.23
N ASP A 20 -1.28 31.71 -15.86
CA ASP A 20 -1.45 30.67 -14.84
C ASP A 20 -0.89 29.31 -15.32
N ARG A 21 -1.06 28.97 -16.61
CA ARG A 21 -0.45 27.76 -17.19
C ARG A 21 1.07 27.87 -17.32
N ALA A 22 1.59 29.03 -17.71
CA ALA A 22 3.02 29.26 -17.76
C ALA A 22 3.66 29.24 -16.37
N SER A 23 2.98 29.81 -15.37
CA SER A 23 3.42 29.80 -13.96
C SER A 23 3.42 28.39 -13.36
N ASN A 24 2.37 27.59 -13.63
CA ASN A 24 2.28 26.21 -13.16
C ASN A 24 3.31 25.29 -13.85
N ALA A 25 3.56 25.48 -15.15
CA ALA A 25 4.62 24.78 -15.87
C ALA A 25 6.01 25.16 -15.33
N ARG A 26 6.24 26.45 -15.02
CA ARG A 26 7.50 26.94 -14.47
C ARG A 26 7.73 26.46 -13.03
N ASN A 27 6.69 26.43 -12.20
CA ASN A 27 6.77 25.88 -10.84
C ASN A 27 6.98 24.36 -10.85
N ARG A 28 6.42 23.64 -11.83
CA ARG A 28 6.71 22.21 -12.05
C ARG A 28 8.14 22.00 -12.55
N LEU A 29 8.64 22.86 -13.43
CA LEU A 29 10.02 22.80 -13.91
C LEU A 29 11.02 23.16 -12.80
N ILE A 30 10.69 24.13 -11.95
CA ILE A 30 11.52 24.53 -10.80
C ILE A 30 11.45 23.47 -9.70
N GLY A 31 10.28 22.87 -9.45
CA GLY A 31 10.14 21.71 -8.55
C GLY A 31 10.91 20.50 -9.07
N ALA A 32 10.88 20.24 -10.39
CA ALA A 32 11.67 19.21 -11.05
C ALA A 32 13.17 19.53 -11.03
N LEU A 33 13.59 20.79 -11.22
CA LEU A 33 15.00 21.21 -11.15
C LEU A 33 15.55 21.18 -9.71
N LEU A 34 14.74 21.55 -8.70
CA LEU A 34 15.13 21.50 -7.29
C LEU A 34 15.18 20.06 -6.75
N MET A 35 14.41 19.13 -7.34
CA MET A 35 14.53 17.69 -7.09
C MET A 35 15.68 17.05 -7.89
N ALA A 36 15.92 17.51 -9.13
CA ALA A 36 17.05 17.07 -9.95
C ALA A 36 18.41 17.53 -9.39
N ALA A 37 18.44 18.52 -8.49
CA ALA A 37 19.66 18.96 -7.84
C ALA A 37 20.12 18.07 -6.65
N ARG A 38 19.49 16.91 -6.42
CA ARG A 38 19.81 16.02 -5.29
C ARG A 38 20.34 14.62 -5.68
N ILE A 39 20.26 14.23 -6.94
CA ILE A 39 20.84 12.99 -7.46
C ILE A 39 21.55 13.29 -8.78
N THR A 40 22.62 12.56 -9.06
CA THR A 40 23.45 12.68 -10.26
C THR A 40 22.72 12.18 -11.50
N ASP A 41 23.21 12.54 -12.69
CA ASP A 41 22.66 12.04 -13.96
C ASP A 41 22.80 10.52 -14.08
N ASP A 42 23.92 9.95 -13.60
CA ASP A 42 24.16 8.50 -13.58
C ASP A 42 23.12 7.78 -12.69
N GLU A 43 22.81 8.31 -11.50
CA GLU A 43 21.75 7.77 -10.62
C GLU A 43 20.34 7.94 -11.23
N TRP A 44 20.14 9.00 -12.03
CA TRP A 44 18.90 9.20 -12.78
C TRP A 44 18.70 8.14 -13.86
N ASP A 45 19.77 7.76 -14.55
CA ASP A 45 19.77 6.73 -15.59
C ASP A 45 19.53 5.32 -15.01
N GLU A 46 19.72 5.12 -13.71
CA GLU A 46 19.35 3.88 -13.02
C GLU A 46 17.84 3.79 -12.69
N LEU A 47 17.10 4.90 -12.66
CA LEU A 47 15.66 4.93 -12.33
C LEU A 47 14.77 4.64 -13.55
N THR A 48 14.95 3.47 -14.14
CA THR A 48 14.25 3.06 -15.37
C THR A 48 13.29 1.89 -15.13
N PRO A 49 12.28 1.70 -16.01
CA PRO A 49 11.41 0.52 -15.96
C PRO A 49 12.13 -0.82 -16.13
N GLU A 50 13.35 -0.82 -16.67
CA GLU A 50 14.19 -2.02 -16.80
C GLU A 50 14.77 -2.44 -15.45
N ASN A 51 15.10 -1.47 -14.60
CA ASN A 51 15.61 -1.71 -13.25
C ASN A 51 14.49 -1.91 -12.21
N PHE A 52 13.33 -1.28 -12.40
CA PHE A 52 12.15 -1.51 -11.56
C PHE A 52 10.82 -1.33 -12.30
N ASP A 53 10.07 -2.42 -12.45
CA ASP A 53 8.69 -2.42 -12.93
C ASP A 53 7.75 -1.93 -11.82
N THR A 54 7.18 -0.73 -11.98
CA THR A 54 6.27 -0.14 -10.99
C THR A 54 4.98 -0.94 -10.79
N THR A 55 4.61 -1.83 -11.71
CA THR A 55 3.47 -2.73 -11.49
C THR A 55 3.76 -3.77 -10.39
N ALA A 56 5.01 -4.01 -10.03
CA ALA A 56 5.37 -4.80 -8.86
C ALA A 56 4.83 -4.19 -7.56
N LEU A 57 4.75 -2.86 -7.46
CA LEU A 57 4.13 -2.19 -6.30
C LEU A 57 2.63 -2.46 -6.23
N LEU A 58 1.95 -2.56 -7.37
CA LEU A 58 0.53 -2.93 -7.39
C LEU A 58 0.33 -4.37 -6.94
N ARG A 59 1.21 -5.30 -7.35
CA ARG A 59 1.19 -6.69 -6.85
C ARG A 59 1.45 -6.76 -5.33
N ALA A 60 2.33 -5.90 -4.80
CA ALA A 60 2.53 -5.80 -3.36
C ALA A 60 1.27 -5.26 -2.64
N VAL A 61 0.53 -4.33 -3.24
CA VAL A 61 -0.78 -3.90 -2.72
C VAL A 61 -1.78 -5.05 -2.74
N ASP A 62 -1.84 -5.83 -3.82
CA ASP A 62 -2.70 -7.02 -3.90
C ASP A 62 -2.37 -8.02 -2.78
N ALA A 63 -1.08 -8.23 -2.48
CA ALA A 63 -0.65 -9.08 -1.36
C ALA A 63 -1.10 -8.52 0.01
N VAL A 64 -1.07 -7.20 0.20
CA VAL A 64 -1.64 -6.55 1.40
C VAL A 64 -3.16 -6.74 1.48
N ASP A 65 -3.86 -6.68 0.34
CA ASP A 65 -5.30 -6.91 0.30
C ASP A 65 -5.67 -8.36 0.68
N VAL A 66 -4.84 -9.34 0.34
CA VAL A 66 -4.95 -10.73 0.83
C VAL A 66 -4.79 -10.77 2.34
N LEU A 67 -3.72 -10.18 2.89
CA LEU A 67 -3.49 -10.09 4.33
C LEU A 67 -4.67 -9.43 5.07
N ARG A 68 -5.27 -8.39 4.47
CA ARG A 68 -6.46 -7.74 5.03
C ARG A 68 -7.64 -8.69 5.12
N GLY A 69 -7.81 -9.63 4.19
CA GLY A 69 -8.87 -10.63 4.26
C GLY A 69 -8.81 -11.47 5.54
N ASP A 70 -7.60 -11.83 5.96
CA ASP A 70 -7.36 -12.70 7.12
C ASP A 70 -7.18 -11.95 8.45
N LEU A 71 -6.61 -10.75 8.40
CA LEU A 71 -6.23 -9.97 9.58
C LEU A 71 -7.20 -8.84 9.93
N ASN A 72 -8.16 -8.51 9.06
CA ASN A 72 -9.12 -7.46 9.37
C ASN A 72 -10.17 -7.96 10.37
N ASP A 73 -10.75 -7.01 11.09
CA ASP A 73 -11.94 -7.28 11.88
C ASP A 73 -13.05 -7.78 10.96
N SER A 74 -13.76 -8.81 11.44
CA SER A 74 -14.92 -9.39 10.78
C SER A 74 -16.12 -8.44 10.88
N ALA A 75 -17.27 -8.86 10.34
CA ALA A 75 -18.52 -8.11 10.45
C ALA A 75 -18.77 -7.64 11.89
N ASP A 76 -19.32 -6.43 12.02
CA ASP A 76 -19.64 -5.78 13.30
C ASP A 76 -18.42 -5.45 14.19
N GLY A 77 -17.20 -5.43 13.64
CA GLY A 77 -15.98 -5.10 14.37
C GLY A 77 -15.51 -6.24 15.28
N ALA A 78 -15.95 -7.48 14.99
CA ALA A 78 -15.45 -8.65 15.69
C ALA A 78 -13.95 -8.84 15.37
N PRO A 79 -13.13 -9.26 16.35
CA PRO A 79 -11.70 -9.44 16.11
C PRO A 79 -11.39 -10.43 14.98
N PRO A 80 -10.17 -10.42 14.41
CA PRO A 80 -9.81 -11.29 13.31
C PRO A 80 -9.97 -12.77 13.69
N GLN A 81 -10.38 -13.59 12.72
CA GLN A 81 -10.66 -15.00 12.93
C GLN A 81 -9.44 -15.76 13.50
N LEU A 82 -8.23 -15.41 13.02
CA LEU A 82 -6.96 -15.93 13.54
C LEU A 82 -6.83 -15.79 15.07
N ARG A 83 -7.26 -14.64 15.63
CA ARG A 83 -7.25 -14.44 17.09
C ARG A 83 -8.22 -15.38 17.79
N THR A 84 -9.41 -15.54 17.24
CA THR A 84 -10.45 -16.42 17.78
C THR A 84 -9.99 -17.88 17.79
N ASP A 85 -9.37 -18.32 16.70
CA ASP A 85 -8.90 -19.70 16.56
C ASP A 85 -7.69 -20.01 17.44
N LEU A 86 -6.75 -19.06 17.61
CA LEU A 86 -5.66 -19.20 18.58
C LEU A 86 -6.17 -19.34 20.02
N LEU A 87 -7.23 -18.60 20.38
CA LEU A 87 -7.86 -18.74 21.70
C LEU A 87 -8.57 -20.09 21.84
N LYS A 88 -9.23 -20.57 20.79
CA LYS A 88 -9.81 -21.92 20.77
C LYS A 88 -8.74 -22.99 20.91
N LEU A 89 -7.63 -22.88 20.18
CA LEU A 89 -6.49 -23.78 20.25
C LEU A 89 -5.93 -23.83 21.67
N HIS A 90 -5.80 -22.67 22.33
CA HIS A 90 -5.40 -22.60 23.73
C HIS A 90 -6.37 -23.35 24.66
N GLN A 91 -7.69 -23.18 24.49
CA GLN A 91 -8.69 -23.91 25.27
C GLN A 91 -8.60 -25.43 25.08
N LEU A 92 -8.40 -25.87 23.83
CA LEU A 92 -8.20 -27.29 23.52
C LEU A 92 -6.92 -27.83 24.17
N ALA A 93 -5.84 -27.05 24.15
CA ALA A 93 -4.58 -27.41 24.79
C ALA A 93 -4.74 -27.53 26.30
N MET A 94 -5.44 -26.60 26.95
CA MET A 94 -5.76 -26.68 28.38
C MET A 94 -6.51 -27.98 28.71
N ALA A 95 -7.56 -28.31 27.96
CA ALA A 95 -8.34 -29.53 28.18
C ALA A 95 -7.52 -30.82 27.92
N ALA A 96 -6.72 -30.84 26.86
CA ALA A 96 -5.91 -32.01 26.51
C ALA A 96 -4.77 -32.25 27.49
N PHE A 97 -4.00 -31.22 27.83
CA PHE A 97 -2.77 -31.35 28.62
C PHE A 97 -3.01 -31.25 30.12
N ASN A 98 -3.84 -30.30 30.57
CA ASN A 98 -4.03 -30.06 32.00
C ASN A 98 -5.16 -30.93 32.57
N GLU A 99 -6.27 -31.04 31.84
CA GLU A 99 -7.44 -31.83 32.27
C GLU A 99 -7.38 -33.29 31.77
N ARG A 100 -6.33 -33.63 30.99
CA ARG A 100 -6.07 -34.97 30.45
C ARG A 100 -7.24 -35.54 29.62
N SER A 101 -7.98 -34.65 28.95
CA SER A 101 -9.11 -35.01 28.11
C SER A 101 -8.65 -35.54 26.76
N ARG A 102 -8.56 -36.87 26.63
CA ARG A 102 -8.12 -37.54 25.40
C ARG A 102 -9.01 -37.24 24.19
N SER A 103 -10.29 -36.95 24.40
CA SER A 103 -11.24 -36.64 23.32
C SER A 103 -10.96 -35.30 22.65
N ARG A 104 -10.16 -34.41 23.25
CA ARG A 104 -9.80 -33.09 22.70
C ARG A 104 -8.51 -33.08 21.89
N VAL A 105 -7.73 -34.17 21.94
CA VAL A 105 -6.40 -34.23 21.31
C VAL A 105 -6.49 -34.16 19.79
N ALA A 106 -7.45 -34.86 19.16
CA ALA A 106 -7.61 -34.80 17.71
C ALA A 106 -7.97 -33.38 17.24
N GLU A 107 -9.03 -32.79 17.82
CA GLU A 107 -9.47 -31.43 17.51
C GLU A 107 -8.36 -30.38 17.74
N LEU A 108 -7.52 -30.56 18.76
CA LEU A 108 -6.36 -29.70 19.00
C LEU A 108 -5.37 -29.70 17.83
N PHE A 109 -4.97 -30.89 17.37
CA PHE A 109 -3.96 -31.00 16.32
C PHE A 109 -4.52 -30.64 14.95
N ASP A 110 -5.77 -30.98 14.65
CA ASP A 110 -6.43 -30.58 13.41
C ASP A 110 -6.45 -29.04 13.30
N LEU A 111 -6.90 -28.35 14.35
CA LEU A 111 -6.90 -26.88 14.38
C LEU A 111 -5.49 -26.28 14.31
N ALA A 112 -4.49 -26.93 14.91
CA ALA A 112 -3.11 -26.46 14.85
C ALA A 112 -2.55 -26.50 13.42
N VAL A 113 -2.85 -27.56 12.66
CA VAL A 113 -2.43 -27.69 11.26
C VAL A 113 -3.11 -26.61 10.41
N ASP A 114 -4.44 -26.45 10.55
CA ASP A 114 -5.17 -25.41 9.82
C ASP A 114 -4.62 -24.00 10.09
N LEU A 115 -4.29 -23.70 11.35
CA LEU A 115 -3.68 -22.43 11.75
C LEU A 115 -2.27 -22.25 11.19
N GLN A 116 -1.48 -23.32 11.13
CA GLN A 116 -0.15 -23.26 10.55
C GLN A 116 -0.23 -22.93 9.05
N ASP A 117 -1.09 -23.62 8.30
CA ASP A 117 -1.30 -23.37 6.88
C ASP A 117 -1.77 -21.93 6.63
N GLN A 118 -2.66 -21.40 7.48
CA GLN A 118 -3.09 -20.00 7.41
C GLN A 118 -1.91 -19.04 7.64
N VAL A 119 -1.10 -19.27 8.69
CA VAL A 119 0.05 -18.40 8.99
C VAL A 119 1.11 -18.45 7.89
N ASP A 120 1.37 -19.62 7.32
CA ASP A 120 2.33 -19.78 6.21
C ASP A 120 1.88 -18.99 4.96
N HIS A 121 0.56 -18.94 4.70
CA HIS A 121 0.00 -18.10 3.64
C HIS A 121 0.21 -16.59 3.90
N LEU A 122 0.01 -16.14 5.13
CA LEU A 122 0.26 -14.75 5.52
C LEU A 122 1.74 -14.39 5.39
N MET A 123 2.64 -15.27 5.82
CA MET A 123 4.08 -15.07 5.68
C MET A 123 4.47 -14.95 4.21
N THR A 124 3.96 -15.83 3.36
CA THR A 124 4.20 -15.77 1.90
C THR A 124 3.77 -14.42 1.31
N SER A 125 2.63 -13.88 1.73
CA SER A 125 2.14 -12.58 1.25
C SER A 125 3.00 -11.43 1.75
N LEU A 126 3.46 -11.47 3.02
CA LEU A 126 4.38 -10.48 3.57
C LEU A 126 5.75 -10.52 2.89
N GLU A 127 6.26 -11.70 2.56
CA GLU A 127 7.51 -11.88 1.82
C GLU A 127 7.46 -11.22 0.44
N GLN A 128 6.34 -11.33 -0.29
CA GLN A 128 6.17 -10.65 -1.59
C GLN A 128 6.22 -9.12 -1.47
N VAL A 129 5.60 -8.57 -0.42
CA VAL A 129 5.68 -7.14 -0.12
C VAL A 129 7.11 -6.73 0.17
N GLN A 130 7.78 -7.48 1.05
CA GLN A 130 9.16 -7.22 1.45
C GLN A 130 10.11 -7.29 0.25
N GLU A 131 10.00 -8.32 -0.59
CA GLU A 131 10.82 -8.48 -1.78
C GLU A 131 10.68 -7.28 -2.73
N THR A 132 9.44 -6.82 -2.96
CA THR A 132 9.17 -5.66 -3.82
C THR A 132 9.82 -4.39 -3.25
N LEU A 133 9.66 -4.16 -1.95
CA LEU A 133 10.26 -3.01 -1.28
C LEU A 133 11.79 -3.08 -1.28
N SER A 134 12.36 -4.25 -1.00
CA SER A 134 13.81 -4.47 -1.02
C SER A 134 14.41 -4.15 -2.39
N ARG A 135 13.77 -4.61 -3.48
CA ARG A 135 14.19 -4.29 -4.85
C ARG A 135 14.16 -2.78 -5.12
N LEU A 136 13.10 -2.09 -4.67
CA LEU A 136 13.00 -0.64 -4.85
C LEU A 136 14.06 0.10 -4.03
N THR A 137 14.27 -0.30 -2.77
CA THR A 137 15.25 0.33 -1.88
C THR A 137 16.70 0.05 -2.30
N ALA A 138 16.95 -1.02 -3.05
CA ALA A 138 18.27 -1.27 -3.62
C ALA A 138 18.65 -0.27 -4.71
N LEU A 139 17.68 0.46 -5.28
CA LEU A 139 17.88 1.55 -6.24
C LEU A 139 17.94 2.91 -5.54
N TYR A 140 18.16 2.94 -4.23
CA TYR A 140 18.25 4.20 -3.49
C TYR A 140 19.49 4.98 -3.95
N PRO A 141 19.33 6.22 -4.43
CA PRO A 141 20.47 7.03 -4.85
C PRO A 141 21.38 7.37 -3.67
N GLU A 142 22.67 7.08 -3.81
CA GLU A 142 23.70 7.34 -2.78
C GLU A 142 23.80 8.83 -2.43
N SER A 143 23.57 9.72 -3.40
CA SER A 143 23.55 11.17 -3.18
C SER A 143 22.47 11.64 -2.19
N LEU A 144 21.51 10.78 -1.84
CA LEU A 144 20.45 11.06 -0.87
C LEU A 144 20.73 10.47 0.54
N SER A 145 21.77 9.65 0.69
CA SER A 145 22.16 9.07 1.99
C SER A 145 22.89 10.06 2.88
#